data_AF-A0A7C6P3C2-F1
#
_entry.id   AF-A0A7C6P3C2-F1
#
_cell.length_a   1.000
_cell.length_b   1.000
_cell.length_c   1.000
_cell.angle_alpha   90.00
_cell.angle_beta   90.00
_cell.angle_gamma   90.00
#
_symmetry.space_group_name_H-M   'P 1'
#
loop_
_entity.id
_entity.type
_entity.pdbx_description
1 polymer ?
#
loop_
_entity_poly.entity_id
_entity_poly.type
_entity_poly.pdbx_seq_one_letter_code
_entity_poly.pdbx_strand_id
1 'polypeptide(L)'
;MSKEVVEATRITLSIFGFSEDPNQFCAYLILPIIYTLMRLIKGKKGRFLYAALLMAMLLVLFKTGSRGGLIAIFAGVGFYILFGVENNKRKMQAITLIVILITVFLCFVYPTLPQQTRERFSIERVQKDRGTGRFDIWETLIYAVTKDPKAMIFGFGIGSTGSILEAANLNARYAHNQWIQVFCDQGMIGLFLFGYLIFFAFYRTVKKNPPVAAAMVSIVALSMSLTMYVFKPYMNILLMCAMNFEPIFTANDETEKVYEIIEEDNSDSK
;
A
#
# COMPACT_ATOMS: atom_id res chain seq x y z
N MET A 1 28.78 25.33 16.67
CA MET A 1 29.47 24.03 16.71
C MET A 1 28.42 22.94 16.83
N SER A 2 27.86 22.53 15.69
CA SER A 2 26.73 21.61 15.57
C SER A 2 27.19 20.17 15.76
N LYS A 3 26.99 19.63 16.96
CA LYS A 3 26.89 18.18 17.11
C LYS A 3 25.46 17.79 16.77
N GLU A 4 25.19 17.61 15.48
CA GLU A 4 24.13 16.70 15.06
C GLU A 4 24.56 15.30 15.54
N VAL A 5 24.15 14.96 16.76
CA VAL A 5 24.01 13.58 17.14
C VAL A 5 22.82 13.07 16.34
N VAL A 6 23.08 12.63 15.12
CA VAL A 6 22.16 11.75 14.39
C VAL A 6 22.19 10.42 15.13
N GLU A 7 21.54 10.37 16.28
CA GLU A 7 21.02 9.11 16.80
C GLU A 7 20.13 8.55 15.69
N ALA A 8 20.50 7.40 15.15
CA ALA A 8 19.79 6.77 14.04
C ALA A 8 18.42 6.25 14.54
N THR A 9 17.44 7.14 14.67
CA THR A 9 16.18 6.89 15.38
C THR A 9 15.11 6.22 14.51
N ARG A 10 15.19 6.33 13.18
CA ARG A 10 14.39 5.64 12.15
C ARG A 10 14.69 6.28 10.79
N ILE A 11 14.51 5.56 9.69
CA ILE A 11 14.52 6.21 8.38
C ILE A 11 13.12 6.80 8.13
N THR A 12 13.05 8.12 8.09
CA THR A 12 11.95 8.89 7.51
C THR A 12 12.48 9.58 6.25
N LEU A 13 11.64 9.67 5.22
CA LEU A 13 11.98 10.48 4.05
C LEU A 13 11.91 11.95 4.47
N SER A 14 13.02 12.68 4.37
CA SER A 14 13.05 14.12 4.61
C SER A 14 13.45 14.85 3.33
N ILE A 15 12.60 15.75 2.86
CA ILE A 15 12.86 16.57 1.68
C ILE A 15 12.69 18.03 2.09
N PHE A 16 13.72 18.86 1.88
CA PHE A 16 13.73 20.28 2.28
C PHE A 16 13.30 20.55 3.73
N GLY A 17 13.66 19.65 4.66
CA GLY A 17 13.33 19.77 6.09
C GLY A 17 11.96 19.23 6.49
N PHE A 18 11.11 18.81 5.53
CA PHE A 18 9.84 18.14 5.82
C PHE A 18 10.06 16.64 5.95
N SER A 19 9.82 16.10 7.14
CA SER A 19 9.89 14.65 7.40
C SER A 19 8.53 14.00 7.19
N GLU A 20 8.51 12.95 6.38
CA GLU A 20 7.30 12.21 6.05
C GLU A 20 6.98 11.15 7.10
N ASP A 21 5.68 10.86 7.30
CA ASP A 21 5.24 9.79 8.18
C ASP A 21 5.75 8.41 7.67
N PRO A 22 6.23 7.51 8.55
CA PRO A 22 6.71 6.20 8.15
C PRO A 22 5.69 5.35 7.37
N ASN A 23 4.39 5.43 7.69
CA ASN A 23 3.36 4.67 6.97
C ASN A 23 3.17 5.26 5.57
N GLN A 24 3.18 6.58 5.42
CA GLN A 24 3.16 7.24 4.12
C GLN A 24 4.35 6.80 3.28
N PHE A 25 5.55 6.75 3.87
CA PHE A 25 6.74 6.30 3.16
C PHE A 25 6.61 4.85 2.67
N CYS A 26 6.05 3.96 3.49
CA CYS A 26 5.78 2.58 3.09
C CYS A 26 4.78 2.48 1.93
N ALA A 27 3.81 3.39 1.85
CA ALA A 27 2.83 3.34 0.78
C ALA A 27 3.43 3.61 -0.60
N TYR A 28 4.46 4.47 -0.69
CA TYR A 28 5.18 4.69 -1.95
C TYR A 28 5.87 3.42 -2.46
N LEU A 29 6.16 2.46 -1.57
CA LEU A 29 6.81 1.18 -1.91
C LEU A 29 5.83 0.09 -2.34
N ILE A 30 4.52 0.26 -2.12
CA ILE A 30 3.50 -0.79 -2.40
C ILE A 30 3.55 -1.24 -3.87
N LEU A 31 3.33 -0.31 -4.81
CA LEU A 31 3.30 -0.65 -6.23
C LEU A 31 4.67 -1.17 -6.73
N PRO A 32 5.80 -0.50 -6.46
CA PRO A 32 7.12 -0.99 -6.85
C PRO A 32 7.43 -2.41 -6.37
N ILE A 33 7.11 -2.74 -5.11
CA ILE A 33 7.34 -4.07 -4.55
C ILE A 33 6.50 -5.11 -5.28
N ILE A 34 5.20 -4.86 -5.46
CA ILE A 34 4.30 -5.82 -6.10
C ILE A 34 4.68 -6.07 -7.56
N TYR A 35 5.00 -5.01 -8.32
CA TYR A 35 5.42 -5.16 -9.71
C TYR A 35 6.79 -5.82 -9.86
N THR A 36 7.74 -5.50 -8.98
CA THR A 36 9.06 -6.15 -8.96
C THR A 36 8.92 -7.64 -8.66
N LEU A 37 8.07 -8.00 -7.68
CA LEU A 37 7.76 -9.39 -7.38
C LEU A 37 7.10 -10.11 -8.57
N MET A 38 6.12 -9.46 -9.23
CA MET A 38 5.51 -10.00 -10.45
C MET A 38 6.57 -10.32 -11.51
N ARG A 39 7.50 -9.37 -11.76
CA ARG A 39 8.55 -9.53 -12.78
C ARG A 39 9.52 -10.65 -12.42
N LEU A 40 9.87 -10.80 -11.14
CA LEU A 40 10.69 -11.91 -10.63
C LEU A 40 10.02 -13.28 -10.83
N ILE A 41 8.71 -13.36 -10.67
CA ILE A 41 7.94 -14.61 -10.80
C ILE A 41 7.71 -14.98 -12.26
N LYS A 42 7.41 -14.00 -13.13
CA LYS A 42 7.03 -14.25 -14.53
C LYS A 42 8.23 -14.26 -15.49
N GLY A 43 9.29 -13.51 -15.22
CA GLY A 43 10.39 -13.24 -16.15
C GLY A 43 11.75 -13.83 -15.74
N LYS A 44 12.57 -14.19 -16.73
CA LYS A 44 13.98 -14.59 -16.52
C LYS A 44 14.97 -13.44 -16.73
N LYS A 45 14.67 -12.52 -17.67
CA LYS A 45 15.54 -11.37 -17.99
C LYS A 45 15.53 -10.36 -16.84
N GLY A 46 16.71 -9.90 -16.44
CA GLY A 46 16.86 -8.90 -15.37
C GLY A 46 16.54 -9.42 -13.96
N ARG A 47 16.44 -10.75 -13.75
CA ARG A 47 16.03 -11.34 -12.47
C ARG A 47 16.93 -10.91 -11.31
N PHE A 48 18.24 -10.82 -11.53
CA PHE A 48 19.18 -10.34 -10.51
C PHE A 48 18.91 -8.89 -10.12
N LEU A 49 18.71 -8.00 -11.10
CA LEU A 49 18.37 -6.60 -10.86
C LEU A 49 17.07 -6.46 -10.07
N TYR A 50 16.01 -7.16 -10.47
CA TYR A 50 14.73 -7.11 -9.74
C TYR A 50 14.85 -7.70 -8.32
N ALA A 51 15.69 -8.71 -8.11
CA ALA A 51 15.94 -9.28 -6.78
C ALA A 51 16.70 -8.29 -5.89
N ALA A 52 17.71 -7.61 -6.44
CA ALA A 52 18.44 -6.55 -5.75
C ALA A 52 17.53 -5.36 -5.40
N LEU A 53 16.67 -4.93 -6.33
CA LEU A 53 15.68 -3.87 -6.09
C LEU A 53 14.67 -4.27 -5.01
N LEU A 54 14.14 -5.50 -5.07
CA LEU A 54 13.24 -6.01 -4.04
C LEU A 54 13.92 -6.03 -2.66
N MET A 55 15.15 -6.53 -2.59
CA MET A 55 15.93 -6.52 -1.35
C MET A 55 16.12 -5.10 -0.82
N ALA A 56 16.52 -4.14 -1.66
CA ALA A 56 16.70 -2.76 -1.27
C ALA A 56 15.40 -2.14 -0.72
N MET A 57 14.27 -2.37 -1.39
CA MET A 57 12.96 -1.87 -0.92
C MET A 57 12.53 -2.51 0.40
N LEU A 58 12.78 -3.81 0.58
CA LEU A 58 12.50 -4.48 1.85
C LEU A 58 13.38 -3.94 2.98
N LEU A 59 14.67 -3.70 2.73
CA LEU A 59 15.57 -3.07 3.71
C LEU A 59 15.08 -1.69 4.14
N VAL A 60 14.65 -0.86 3.17
CA VAL A 60 14.05 0.45 3.47
C VAL A 60 12.79 0.29 4.31
N LEU A 61 11.88 -0.61 3.90
CA LEU A 61 10.63 -0.90 4.60
C LEU A 61 10.87 -1.26 6.07
N PHE A 62 11.80 -2.16 6.36
CA PHE A 62 12.12 -2.53 7.73
C PHE A 62 12.78 -1.39 8.53
N LYS A 63 13.65 -0.60 7.89
CA LYS A 63 14.29 0.57 8.54
C LYS A 63 13.32 1.71 8.84
N THR A 64 12.11 1.72 8.24
CA THR A 64 11.07 2.68 8.62
C THR A 64 10.53 2.44 10.03
N GLY A 65 10.60 1.20 10.54
CA GLY A 65 9.97 0.81 11.80
C GLY A 65 8.42 0.84 11.76
N SER A 66 7.80 0.92 10.57
CA SER A 66 6.35 0.97 10.42
C SER A 66 5.75 -0.45 10.44
N ARG A 67 5.16 -0.82 11.58
CA ARG A 67 4.39 -2.07 11.72
C ARG A 67 3.21 -2.11 10.76
N GLY A 68 2.48 -1.00 10.62
CA GLY A 68 1.34 -0.88 9.71
C GLY A 68 1.75 -1.02 8.24
N GLY A 69 2.88 -0.43 7.85
CA GLY A 69 3.46 -0.54 6.51
C GLY A 69 3.91 -1.96 6.16
N LEU A 70 4.53 -2.67 7.11
CA LEU A 70 4.90 -4.08 6.95
C LEU A 70 3.67 -4.97 6.75
N ILE A 71 2.67 -4.84 7.64
CA ILE A 71 1.41 -5.60 7.54
C ILE A 71 0.74 -5.32 6.20
N ALA A 72 0.68 -4.06 5.77
CA ALA A 72 0.11 -3.66 4.50
C ALA A 72 0.79 -4.33 3.30
N ILE A 73 2.12 -4.23 3.20
CA ILE A 73 2.86 -4.83 2.09
C ILE A 73 2.75 -6.35 2.10
N PHE A 74 2.82 -7.00 3.26
CA PHE A 74 2.65 -8.45 3.34
C PHE A 74 1.24 -8.90 2.97
N ALA A 75 0.20 -8.13 3.32
CA ALA A 75 -1.17 -8.42 2.90
C ALA A 75 -1.30 -8.43 1.37
N GLY A 76 -0.81 -7.40 0.67
CA GLY A 76 -0.86 -7.36 -0.80
C GLY A 76 0.05 -8.38 -1.46
N VAL A 77 1.27 -8.58 -0.96
CA VAL A 77 2.19 -9.62 -1.48
C VAL A 77 1.58 -11.02 -1.33
N GLY A 78 1.03 -11.33 -0.15
CA GLY A 78 0.33 -12.58 0.10
C GLY A 78 -0.88 -12.76 -0.82
N PHE A 79 -1.69 -11.72 -0.96
CA PHE A 79 -2.81 -11.71 -1.90
C PHE A 79 -2.37 -11.99 -3.34
N TYR A 80 -1.33 -11.30 -3.82
CA TYR A 80 -0.81 -11.48 -5.17
C TYR A 80 -0.31 -12.90 -5.41
N ILE A 81 0.40 -13.50 -4.44
CA ILE A 81 0.90 -14.88 -4.57
C ILE A 81 -0.24 -15.89 -4.58
N LEU A 82 -1.23 -15.72 -3.70
CA LEU A 82 -2.33 -16.67 -3.57
C LEU A 82 -3.28 -16.62 -4.78
N PHE A 83 -3.64 -15.41 -5.23
CA PHE A 83 -4.70 -15.20 -6.21
C PHE A 83 -4.21 -14.67 -7.57
N GLY A 84 -3.03 -14.02 -7.63
CA GLY A 84 -2.47 -13.46 -8.87
C GLY A 84 -1.46 -14.36 -9.59
N VAL A 85 -0.96 -15.41 -8.93
CA VAL A 85 -0.04 -16.40 -9.52
C VAL A 85 -0.80 -17.70 -9.82
N GLU A 86 -1.06 -17.94 -11.11
CA GLU A 86 -1.83 -19.10 -11.59
C GLU A 86 -1.07 -20.43 -11.46
N ASN A 87 0.25 -20.43 -11.68
CA ASN A 87 1.06 -21.65 -11.68
C ASN A 87 1.53 -22.02 -10.26
N ASN A 88 1.12 -23.18 -9.76
CA ASN A 88 1.46 -23.68 -8.42
C ASN A 88 2.97 -23.81 -8.17
N LYS A 89 3.77 -24.20 -9.17
CA LYS A 89 5.24 -24.28 -9.02
C LYS A 89 5.84 -22.89 -8.81
N ARG A 90 5.37 -21.89 -9.57
CA ARG A 90 5.80 -20.49 -9.40
C ARG A 90 5.32 -19.91 -8.06
N LYS A 91 4.12 -20.26 -7.63
CA LYS A 91 3.57 -19.88 -6.32
C LYS A 91 4.45 -20.41 -5.19
N MET A 92 4.80 -21.69 -5.20
CA MET A 92 5.70 -22.28 -4.22
C MET A 92 7.10 -21.63 -4.24
N GLN A 93 7.65 -21.38 -5.43
CA GLN A 93 8.93 -20.66 -5.55
C GLN A 93 8.88 -19.24 -4.96
N ALA A 94 7.77 -18.51 -5.14
CA ALA A 94 7.59 -17.18 -4.57
C ALA A 94 7.48 -17.23 -3.05
N ILE A 95 6.73 -18.20 -2.50
CA ILE A 95 6.62 -18.43 -1.05
C ILE A 95 8.01 -18.75 -0.48
N THR A 96 8.74 -19.68 -1.07
CA THR A 96 10.10 -20.03 -0.64
C THR A 96 11.02 -18.82 -0.68
N LEU A 97 10.97 -18.00 -1.74
CA LEU A 97 11.76 -16.78 -1.84
C LEU A 97 11.45 -15.82 -0.69
N ILE A 98 10.17 -15.57 -0.40
CA ILE A 98 9.77 -14.67 0.70
C ILE A 98 10.25 -15.20 2.04
N VAL A 99 10.08 -16.49 2.30
CA VAL A 99 10.56 -17.12 3.54
C VAL A 99 12.08 -16.93 3.67
N ILE A 100 12.85 -17.17 2.60
CA ILE A 100 14.29 -16.93 2.60
C ILE A 100 14.61 -15.46 2.88
N LEU A 101 13.93 -14.52 2.23
CA LEU A 101 14.15 -13.08 2.43
C LEU A 101 13.85 -12.66 3.88
N ILE A 102 12.77 -13.18 4.47
CA ILE A 102 12.41 -12.94 5.87
C ILE A 102 13.46 -13.55 6.81
N THR A 103 13.89 -14.79 6.56
CA THR A 103 14.94 -15.43 7.38
C THR A 103 16.25 -14.68 7.29
N VAL A 104 16.69 -14.29 6.10
CA VAL A 104 17.91 -13.47 5.91
C VAL A 104 17.78 -12.15 6.64
N PHE A 105 16.62 -11.50 6.55
CA PHE A 105 16.37 -10.27 7.29
C PHE A 105 16.48 -10.49 8.80
N LEU A 106 15.82 -11.50 9.37
CA LEU A 106 15.82 -11.77 10.81
C LEU A 106 17.21 -12.19 11.34
N CYS A 107 17.97 -12.95 10.56
CA CYS A 107 19.28 -13.44 10.98
C CYS A 107 20.40 -12.41 10.80
N PHE A 108 20.38 -11.60 9.74
CA PHE A 108 21.51 -10.73 9.39
C PHE A 108 21.21 -9.25 9.49
N VAL A 109 19.98 -8.81 9.21
CA VAL A 109 19.65 -7.38 9.17
C VAL A 109 19.12 -6.92 10.52
N TYR A 110 18.15 -7.65 11.08
CA TYR A 110 17.50 -7.30 12.35
C TYR A 110 18.49 -7.08 13.51
N PRO A 111 19.53 -7.91 13.71
CA PRO A 111 20.52 -7.68 14.77
C PRO A 111 21.34 -6.40 14.57
N THR A 112 21.48 -5.92 13.33
CA THR A 112 22.22 -4.68 13.02
C THR A 112 21.38 -3.42 13.18
N LEU A 113 20.07 -3.55 13.38
CA LEU A 113 19.20 -2.39 13.58
C LEU A 113 19.47 -1.72 14.93
N PRO A 114 19.36 -0.38 15.01
CA PRO A 114 19.45 0.35 16.27
C PRO A 114 18.48 -0.21 17.31
N GLN A 115 18.91 -0.27 18.59
CA GLN A 115 18.12 -0.83 19.67
C GLN A 115 16.70 -0.24 19.74
N GLN A 116 16.57 1.09 19.63
CA GLN A 116 15.28 1.77 19.63
C GLN A 116 14.35 1.31 18.49
N THR A 117 14.90 0.97 17.31
CA THR A 117 14.11 0.43 16.19
C THR A 117 13.67 -1.00 16.48
N ARG A 118 14.54 -1.83 17.07
CA ARG A 118 14.18 -3.20 17.48
C ARG A 118 13.11 -3.20 18.56
N GLU A 119 13.22 -2.30 19.53
CA GLU A 119 12.24 -2.16 20.62
C GLU A 119 10.83 -1.81 20.09
N ARG A 120 10.69 -1.17 18.92
CA ARG A 120 9.36 -0.93 18.31
C ARG A 120 8.66 -2.22 17.86
N PHE A 121 9.44 -3.28 17.60
CA PHE A 121 8.94 -4.60 17.24
C PHE A 121 8.78 -5.53 18.44
N SER A 122 9.16 -5.11 19.66
CA SER A 122 8.97 -5.94 20.85
C SER A 122 7.50 -5.97 21.29
N ILE A 123 7.05 -7.13 21.75
CA ILE A 123 5.68 -7.35 22.22
C ILE A 123 5.35 -6.41 23.38
N GLU A 124 6.30 -6.24 24.32
CA GLU A 124 6.18 -5.36 25.47
C GLU A 124 5.90 -3.91 25.08
N ARG A 125 6.58 -3.41 24.05
CA ARG A 125 6.40 -2.02 23.59
C ARG A 125 5.14 -1.85 22.76
N VAL A 126 4.72 -2.87 22.00
CA VAL A 126 3.41 -2.88 21.33
C VAL A 126 2.28 -2.71 22.35
N GLN A 127 2.35 -3.43 23.47
CA GLN A 127 1.34 -3.35 24.54
C GLN A 127 1.42 -2.02 25.28
N LYS A 128 2.62 -1.57 25.66
CA LYS A 128 2.83 -0.33 26.43
C LYS A 128 2.45 0.93 25.65
N ASP A 129 2.71 0.96 24.34
CA ASP A 129 2.51 2.17 23.53
C ASP A 129 1.03 2.40 23.14
N ARG A 130 0.09 1.51 23.46
CA ARG A 130 -1.35 1.60 23.06
C ARG A 130 -1.53 2.00 21.58
N GLY A 131 -0.77 1.35 20.69
CA GLY A 131 -0.76 1.67 19.26
C GLY A 131 -0.05 2.99 18.92
N THR A 132 0.92 3.43 19.74
CA THR A 132 1.58 4.75 19.65
C THR A 132 0.59 5.89 19.95
N GLY A 133 -0.23 5.72 20.99
CA GLY A 133 -1.28 6.68 21.39
C GLY A 133 -2.53 6.67 20.50
N ARG A 134 -2.61 5.78 19.50
CA ARG A 134 -3.74 5.71 18.56
C ARG A 134 -5.01 5.18 19.20
N PHE A 135 -4.93 4.30 20.18
CA PHE A 135 -6.14 3.79 20.82
C PHE A 135 -6.93 4.89 21.53
N ASP A 136 -6.25 5.83 22.19
CA ASP A 136 -6.91 6.95 22.87
C ASP A 136 -7.56 7.93 21.88
N ILE A 137 -6.90 8.16 20.74
CA ILE A 137 -7.45 8.91 19.58
C ILE A 137 -8.72 8.21 19.07
N TRP A 138 -8.67 6.90 18.85
CA TRP A 138 -9.79 6.13 18.31
C TRP A 138 -10.97 6.10 19.26
N GLU A 139 -10.72 5.82 20.54
CA GLU A 139 -11.74 5.83 21.59
C GLU A 139 -12.43 7.20 21.68
N THR A 140 -11.66 8.29 21.61
CA THR A 140 -12.20 9.66 21.66
C THR A 140 -13.08 9.97 20.44
N LEU A 141 -12.62 9.66 19.22
CA LEU A 141 -13.38 9.93 18.00
C LEU A 141 -14.65 9.08 17.92
N ILE A 142 -14.55 7.79 18.26
CA ILE A 142 -15.71 6.88 18.30
C ILE A 142 -16.70 7.35 19.37
N TYR A 143 -16.23 7.72 20.56
CA TYR A 143 -17.11 8.24 21.61
C TYR A 143 -17.82 9.53 21.16
N ALA A 144 -17.08 10.48 20.58
CA ALA A 144 -17.66 11.74 20.11
C ALA A 144 -18.78 11.50 19.09
N VAL A 145 -18.53 10.69 18.05
CA VAL A 145 -19.52 10.47 16.97
C VAL A 145 -20.71 9.61 17.42
N THR A 146 -20.49 8.66 18.36
CA THR A 146 -21.57 7.80 18.84
C THR A 146 -22.46 8.44 19.89
N LYS A 147 -21.97 9.49 20.57
CA LYS A 147 -22.74 10.25 21.56
C LYS A 147 -23.83 11.14 20.93
N ASP A 148 -23.64 11.58 19.69
CA ASP A 148 -24.61 12.38 18.96
C ASP A 148 -25.27 11.54 17.84
N PRO A 149 -26.57 11.22 17.94
CA PRO A 149 -27.29 10.46 16.92
C PRO A 149 -27.23 11.08 15.51
N LYS A 150 -27.18 12.41 15.39
CA LYS A 150 -27.04 13.08 14.09
C LYS A 150 -25.65 12.87 13.51
N ALA A 151 -24.62 13.04 14.35
CA ALA A 151 -23.24 12.79 13.95
C ALA A 151 -22.99 11.32 13.60
N MET A 152 -23.66 10.38 14.25
CA MET A 152 -23.57 8.96 13.87
C MET A 152 -23.98 8.73 12.41
N ILE A 153 -24.98 9.47 11.92
CA ILE A 153 -25.49 9.34 10.54
C ILE A 153 -24.67 10.18 9.55
N PHE A 154 -24.43 11.46 9.87
CA PHE A 154 -23.87 12.46 8.94
C PHE A 154 -22.43 12.88 9.24
N GLY A 155 -21.90 12.51 10.40
CA GLY A 155 -20.61 12.97 10.91
C GLY A 155 -20.63 14.41 11.40
N PHE A 156 -19.47 14.90 11.80
CA PHE A 156 -19.26 16.28 12.24
C PHE A 156 -18.76 17.22 11.12
N GLY A 157 -18.59 16.70 9.91
CA GLY A 157 -18.03 17.42 8.77
C GLY A 157 -16.55 17.09 8.51
N ILE A 158 -16.14 17.21 7.24
CA ILE A 158 -14.75 16.97 6.82
C ILE A 158 -13.82 17.94 7.56
N GLY A 159 -12.78 17.39 8.21
CA GLY A 159 -11.81 18.17 8.97
C GLY A 159 -12.15 18.35 10.46
N SER A 160 -13.32 17.89 10.91
CA SER A 160 -13.74 17.95 12.31
C SER A 160 -12.84 17.17 13.28
N THR A 161 -12.24 16.08 12.79
CA THR A 161 -11.35 15.20 13.57
C THR A 161 -10.29 15.98 14.38
N GLY A 162 -9.62 16.96 13.77
CA GLY A 162 -8.56 17.72 14.43
C GLY A 162 -9.09 18.54 15.62
N SER A 163 -10.21 19.22 15.44
CA SER A 163 -10.84 20.04 16.48
C SER A 163 -11.38 19.20 17.63
N ILE A 164 -11.91 18.01 17.35
CA ILE A 164 -12.40 17.08 18.38
C ILE A 164 -11.23 16.58 19.24
N LEU A 165 -10.11 16.21 18.62
CA LEU A 165 -8.92 15.75 19.33
C LEU A 165 -8.28 16.88 20.15
N GLU A 166 -8.24 18.10 19.61
CA GLU A 166 -7.77 19.29 20.32
C GLU A 166 -8.64 19.57 21.55
N ALA A 167 -9.97 19.54 21.42
CA ALA A 167 -10.90 19.72 22.53
C ALA A 167 -10.76 18.62 23.62
N ALA A 168 -10.28 17.44 23.24
CA ALA A 168 -9.97 16.33 24.15
C ALA A 168 -8.54 16.39 24.74
N ASN A 169 -7.77 17.46 24.49
CA ASN A 169 -6.37 17.61 24.90
C ASN A 169 -5.44 16.50 24.37
N LEU A 170 -5.76 15.93 23.20
CA LEU A 170 -4.90 14.96 22.52
C LEU A 170 -4.02 15.68 21.50
N ASN A 171 -2.71 15.48 21.59
CA ASN A 171 -1.74 16.04 20.63
C ASN A 171 -1.73 15.23 19.32
N ALA A 172 -2.83 15.28 18.57
CA ALA A 172 -2.99 14.61 17.29
C ALA A 172 -3.95 15.40 16.38
N ARG A 173 -3.66 15.42 15.07
CA ARG A 173 -4.49 16.10 14.06
C ARG A 173 -5.33 15.14 13.20
N TYR A 174 -5.00 13.85 13.23
CA TYR A 174 -5.59 12.82 12.37
C TYR A 174 -5.82 11.55 13.17
N ALA A 175 -6.79 10.74 12.74
CA ALA A 175 -7.10 9.49 13.42
C ALA A 175 -6.01 8.42 13.26
N HIS A 176 -5.14 8.55 12.24
CA HIS A 176 -4.25 7.47 11.78
C HIS A 176 -5.00 6.15 11.52
N ASN A 177 -6.27 6.28 11.12
CA ASN A 177 -7.15 5.19 10.73
C ASN A 177 -8.24 5.81 9.84
N GLN A 178 -8.18 5.53 8.54
CA GLN A 178 -9.08 6.13 7.56
C GLN A 178 -10.55 5.81 7.85
N TRP A 179 -10.86 4.62 8.36
CA TRP A 179 -12.23 4.19 8.62
C TRP A 179 -12.85 4.95 9.78
N ILE A 180 -12.10 5.09 10.87
CA ILE A 180 -12.54 5.87 12.04
C ILE A 180 -12.67 7.34 11.67
N GLN A 181 -11.73 7.87 10.90
CA GLN A 181 -11.78 9.26 10.48
C GLN A 181 -12.96 9.56 9.56
N VAL A 182 -13.24 8.69 8.58
CA VAL A 182 -14.44 8.82 7.72
C VAL A 182 -15.71 8.71 8.55
N PHE A 183 -15.76 7.78 9.51
CA PHE A 183 -16.93 7.65 10.38
C PHE A 183 -17.15 8.92 11.22
N CYS A 184 -16.09 9.49 11.80
CA CYS A 184 -16.18 10.71 12.60
C CYS A 184 -16.59 11.93 11.76
N ASP A 185 -15.95 12.12 10.60
CA ASP A 185 -16.16 13.29 9.75
C ASP A 185 -17.46 13.21 8.93
N GLN A 186 -17.89 12.01 8.51
CA GLN A 186 -18.97 11.83 7.52
C GLN A 186 -20.05 10.82 7.95
N GLY A 187 -19.96 10.27 9.15
CA GLY A 187 -20.95 9.35 9.72
C GLY A 187 -21.04 8.02 8.97
N MET A 188 -22.11 7.27 9.26
CA MET A 188 -22.38 5.99 8.60
C MET A 188 -22.57 6.13 7.09
N ILE A 189 -23.14 7.25 6.62
CA ILE A 189 -23.33 7.47 5.18
C ILE A 189 -21.98 7.55 4.47
N GLY A 190 -21.05 8.36 4.96
CA GLY A 190 -19.71 8.47 4.38
C GLY A 190 -18.93 7.16 4.48
N LEU A 191 -19.03 6.45 5.61
CA LEU A 191 -18.40 5.15 5.79
C LEU A 191 -18.89 4.12 4.78
N PHE A 192 -20.20 4.07 4.53
CA PHE A 192 -20.81 3.20 3.52
C PHE A 192 -20.33 3.55 2.11
N LEU A 193 -20.39 4.83 1.72
CA LEU A 193 -19.95 5.27 0.40
C LEU A 193 -18.45 5.01 0.16
N PHE A 194 -17.63 5.23 1.18
CA PHE A 194 -16.20 4.92 1.14
C PHE A 194 -15.97 3.41 0.97
N GLY A 195 -16.60 2.58 1.80
CA GLY A 195 -16.50 1.12 1.69
C GLY A 195 -17.00 0.59 0.34
N TYR A 196 -18.09 1.15 -0.17
CA TYR A 196 -18.65 0.84 -1.49
C TYR A 196 -17.63 1.14 -2.61
N LEU A 197 -17.02 2.33 -2.61
CA LEU A 197 -16.00 2.71 -3.59
C LEU A 197 -14.81 1.75 -3.58
N ILE A 198 -14.28 1.44 -2.39
CA ILE A 198 -13.16 0.51 -2.21
C ILE A 198 -13.51 -0.88 -2.73
N PHE A 199 -14.70 -1.38 -2.39
CA PHE A 199 -15.18 -2.69 -2.80
C PHE A 199 -15.33 -2.80 -4.33
N PHE A 200 -16.01 -1.85 -4.96
CA PHE A 200 -16.23 -1.88 -6.41
C PHE A 200 -14.94 -1.71 -7.21
N ALA A 201 -14.02 -0.84 -6.75
CA ALA A 201 -12.70 -0.72 -7.34
C ALA A 201 -11.95 -2.05 -7.28
N PHE A 202 -11.92 -2.70 -6.12
CA PHE A 202 -11.29 -4.00 -5.97
C PHE A 202 -11.95 -5.10 -6.83
N TYR A 203 -13.28 -5.20 -6.79
CA TYR A 203 -14.06 -6.20 -7.53
C TYR A 203 -13.83 -6.12 -9.04
N ARG A 204 -13.78 -4.89 -9.60
CA ARG A 204 -13.52 -4.68 -11.02
C ARG A 204 -12.11 -5.12 -11.43
N THR A 205 -11.13 -4.93 -10.54
CA THR A 205 -9.71 -5.11 -10.87
C THR A 205 -9.19 -6.51 -10.55
N VAL A 206 -9.77 -7.22 -9.57
CA VAL A 206 -9.21 -8.48 -9.04
C VAL A 206 -8.94 -9.54 -10.10
N LYS A 207 -9.83 -9.68 -11.10
CA LYS A 207 -9.65 -10.62 -12.21
C LYS A 207 -8.86 -10.05 -13.38
N LYS A 208 -8.91 -8.72 -13.58
CA LYS A 208 -8.31 -8.05 -14.75
C LYS A 208 -6.84 -7.72 -14.55
N ASN A 209 -6.47 -7.27 -13.36
CA ASN A 209 -5.11 -6.85 -13.03
C ASN A 209 -4.77 -7.23 -11.57
N PRO A 210 -4.41 -8.50 -11.32
CA PRO A 210 -4.10 -8.99 -9.97
C PRO A 210 -3.00 -8.21 -9.24
N PRO A 211 -1.92 -7.70 -9.90
CA PRO A 211 -0.96 -6.80 -9.25
C PRO A 211 -1.57 -5.51 -8.68
N VAL A 212 -2.45 -4.84 -9.44
CA VAL A 212 -3.12 -3.62 -8.96
C VAL A 212 -4.12 -3.95 -7.86
N ALA A 213 -4.85 -5.06 -7.98
CA ALA A 213 -5.74 -5.53 -6.91
C ALA A 213 -4.98 -5.84 -5.61
N ALA A 214 -3.79 -6.44 -5.71
CA ALA A 214 -2.89 -6.64 -4.58
C ALA A 214 -2.43 -5.32 -3.95
N ALA A 215 -2.14 -4.30 -4.77
CA ALA A 215 -1.78 -2.98 -4.27
C ALA A 215 -2.96 -2.32 -3.52
N MET A 216 -4.18 -2.53 -4.01
CA MET A 216 -5.41 -2.11 -3.34
C MET A 216 -5.58 -2.80 -1.98
N VAL A 217 -5.30 -4.10 -1.88
CA VAL A 217 -5.31 -4.82 -0.60
C VAL A 217 -4.28 -4.24 0.37
N SER A 218 -3.06 -3.94 -0.09
CA SER A 218 -2.05 -3.28 0.75
C SER A 218 -2.53 -1.92 1.26
N ILE A 219 -3.16 -1.12 0.40
CA ILE A 219 -3.71 0.19 0.76
C ILE A 219 -4.83 0.07 1.80
N VAL A 220 -5.74 -0.89 1.62
CA VAL A 220 -6.82 -1.15 2.59
C VAL A 220 -6.24 -1.58 3.94
N ALA A 221 -5.23 -2.46 3.94
CA ALA A 221 -4.54 -2.83 5.17
C ALA A 221 -3.81 -1.62 5.82
N LEU A 222 -3.14 -0.78 5.01
CA LEU A 222 -2.45 0.41 5.49
C LEU A 222 -3.40 1.46 6.07
N SER A 223 -4.62 1.54 5.53
CA SER A 223 -5.66 2.48 5.95
C SER A 223 -6.09 2.32 7.42
N MET A 224 -5.82 1.16 8.03
CA MET A 224 -6.01 0.92 9.47
C MET A 224 -4.97 1.64 10.34
N SER A 225 -3.88 2.10 9.74
CA SER A 225 -2.74 2.75 10.39
C SER A 225 -2.44 4.14 9.80
N LEU A 226 -3.16 4.57 8.76
CA LEU A 226 -2.91 5.82 8.03
C LEU A 226 -4.24 6.44 7.57
N THR A 227 -4.35 7.76 7.72
CA THR A 227 -5.41 8.57 7.11
C THR A 227 -4.95 9.02 5.71
N MET A 228 -5.84 8.93 4.70
CA MET A 228 -5.51 8.97 3.28
C MET A 228 -6.29 10.00 2.43
N TYR A 229 -7.02 10.97 3.02
CA TYR A 229 -7.93 11.86 2.28
C TYR A 229 -7.36 12.50 1.00
N VAL A 230 -6.12 12.96 1.02
CA VAL A 230 -5.42 13.57 -0.14
C VAL A 230 -4.12 12.85 -0.46
N PHE A 231 -4.02 11.58 -0.05
CA PHE A 231 -2.78 10.83 -0.15
C PHE A 231 -2.59 10.24 -1.56
N LYS A 232 -1.60 10.75 -2.29
CA LYS A 232 -1.41 10.47 -3.73
C LYS A 232 -1.27 8.97 -4.06
N PRO A 233 -0.49 8.15 -3.31
CA PRO A 233 -0.39 6.72 -3.62
C PRO A 233 -1.73 5.98 -3.57
N TYR A 234 -2.58 6.32 -2.60
CA TYR A 234 -3.93 5.79 -2.50
C TYR A 234 -4.76 6.15 -3.74
N MET A 235 -4.78 7.44 -4.10
CA MET A 235 -5.54 7.92 -5.26
C MET A 235 -5.06 7.32 -6.58
N ASN A 236 -3.74 7.16 -6.75
CA ASN A 236 -3.16 6.54 -7.94
C ASN A 236 -3.57 5.08 -8.08
N ILE A 237 -3.53 4.30 -6.99
CA ILE A 237 -3.96 2.89 -7.01
C ILE A 237 -5.45 2.79 -7.29
N LEU A 238 -6.28 3.65 -6.67
CA LEU A 238 -7.70 3.70 -6.94
C LEU A 238 -8.00 4.05 -8.41
N LEU A 239 -7.28 5.00 -8.98
CA LEU A 239 -7.39 5.36 -10.40
C LEU A 239 -6.98 4.18 -11.30
N MET A 240 -5.88 3.50 -11.00
CA MET A 240 -5.46 2.29 -11.72
C MET A 240 -6.51 1.18 -11.67
N CYS A 241 -7.27 1.06 -10.58
CA CYS A 241 -8.39 0.13 -10.50
C CYS A 241 -9.55 0.53 -11.44
N ALA A 242 -9.77 1.83 -11.63
CA ALA A 242 -10.83 2.35 -12.51
C ALA A 242 -10.47 2.28 -14.00
N MET A 243 -9.20 2.45 -14.35
CA MET A 243 -8.71 2.42 -15.73
C MET A 243 -8.93 1.05 -16.39
N ASN A 244 -9.54 1.05 -17.58
CA ASN A 244 -9.47 -0.08 -18.51
C ASN A 244 -8.36 0.21 -19.50
N PHE A 245 -7.39 -0.68 -19.62
CA PHE A 245 -6.44 -0.66 -20.73
C PHE A 245 -7.00 -1.60 -21.79
N GLU A 246 -7.61 -1.05 -22.84
CA GLU A 246 -7.87 -1.81 -24.05
C GLU A 246 -6.54 -1.99 -24.79
N PRO A 247 -6.22 -3.20 -25.26
CA PRO A 247 -5.09 -3.36 -26.15
C PRO A 247 -5.35 -2.50 -27.38
N ILE A 248 -4.52 -1.49 -27.59
CA ILE A 248 -4.48 -0.76 -28.85
C ILE A 248 -4.23 -1.84 -29.91
N PHE A 249 -5.21 -2.01 -30.79
CA PHE A 249 -5.32 -3.05 -31.79
C PHE A 249 -3.97 -3.58 -32.29
N THR A 250 -3.90 -4.90 -32.43
CA THR A 250 -2.94 -5.63 -33.27
C THR A 250 -3.04 -5.11 -34.71
N ALA A 251 -2.45 -3.94 -34.99
CA ALA A 251 -2.40 -3.29 -36.29
C ALA A 251 -1.47 -4.01 -37.30
N ASN A 252 -1.21 -5.30 -37.09
CA ASN A 252 -0.45 -6.14 -37.98
C ASN A 252 -1.32 -7.13 -38.77
N ASP A 253 -2.58 -7.40 -38.35
CA ASP A 253 -3.44 -8.37 -39.06
C ASP A 253 -4.22 -7.78 -40.24
N GLU A 254 -4.40 -6.45 -40.30
CA GLU A 254 -5.06 -5.79 -41.44
C GLU A 254 -4.06 -5.29 -42.49
N THR A 255 -2.82 -4.99 -42.10
CA THR A 255 -1.77 -4.61 -43.05
C THR A 255 -1.23 -5.81 -43.81
N GLU A 256 -1.03 -6.98 -43.18
CA GLU A 256 -0.62 -8.21 -43.90
C GLU A 256 -1.67 -8.68 -44.92
N LYS A 257 -2.97 -8.58 -44.60
CA LYS A 257 -4.04 -8.93 -45.55
C LYS A 257 -4.12 -7.99 -46.75
N VAL A 258 -3.79 -6.70 -46.58
CA VAL A 258 -3.77 -5.76 -47.71
C VAL A 258 -2.57 -6.04 -48.63
N TYR A 259 -1.42 -6.48 -48.10
CA TYR A 259 -0.29 -6.87 -48.93
C TYR A 259 -0.51 -8.22 -49.64
N GLU A 260 -1.16 -9.21 -49.02
CA GLU A 260 -1.52 -10.46 -49.71
C GLU A 260 -2.51 -10.23 -50.87
N ILE A 261 -3.51 -9.35 -50.70
CA ILE A 261 -4.48 -9.01 -51.75
C ILE A 261 -3.80 -8.28 -52.93
N ILE A 262 -2.78 -7.46 -52.67
CA ILE A 262 -2.05 -6.72 -53.72
C ILE A 262 -1.06 -7.64 -54.46
N GLU A 263 -0.53 -8.69 -53.83
CA GLU A 263 0.34 -9.68 -54.49
C GLU A 263 -0.47 -10.68 -55.36
N GLU A 264 -1.66 -11.10 -54.94
CA GLU A 264 -2.53 -11.95 -55.77
C GLU A 264 -2.98 -11.24 -57.06
N ASP A 265 -3.40 -9.97 -56.97
CA ASP A 265 -3.91 -9.20 -58.12
C ASP A 265 -2.82 -8.86 -59.16
N ASN A 266 -1.55 -8.83 -58.74
CA ASN A 266 -0.40 -8.65 -59.64
C ASN A 266 0.14 -9.96 -60.24
N SER A 267 -0.32 -11.12 -59.76
CA SER A 267 0.07 -12.43 -60.29
C SER A 267 -0.84 -12.92 -61.42
N ASP A 268 -2.08 -12.44 -61.47
CA ASP A 268 -3.09 -12.76 -62.49
C ASP A 268 -3.04 -11.84 -63.74
N SER A 269 -2.10 -10.89 -63.79
CA SER A 269 -1.93 -9.93 -64.91
C SER A 269 -0.70 -10.20 -65.81
N LYS A 270 -0.15 -11.42 -65.81
CA LYS A 270 0.93 -11.84 -66.72
C LYS A 270 0.50 -12.89 -67.74
#